data_AF-A0A519LDL5-F1
#
_entry.id   AF-A0A519LDL5-F1
#
_cell.length_a   1.000
_cell.length_b   1.000
_cell.length_c   1.000
_cell.angle_alpha   90.00
_cell.angle_beta   90.00
_cell.angle_gamma   90.00
#
_symmetry.space_group_name_H-M   'P 1'
#
loop_
_entity.id
_entity.type
_entity.pdbx_description
1 polymer ?
#
loop_
_entity_poly.entity_id
_entity_poly.type
_entity_poly.pdbx_seq_one_letter_code
_entity_poly.pdbx_strand_id
1 'polypeptide(L)'
;MAATAKEMITEFGAPGAIRRQSPGAGPSYDPGPPIATDHHATMVMTKFSNREIDGQRILSTDRKALVAPGAEVEPTTSDLLVTADGATLTIVNVEVLRPATTTILWKLQVRQ
;
A
#
# COMPACT_ATOMS: atom_id res chain seq x y z
N MET A 1 -8.44 10.21 -18.04
CA MET A 1 -8.58 9.11 -17.04
C MET A 1 -7.78 9.34 -15.74
N ALA A 2 -6.75 10.21 -15.71
CA ALA A 2 -6.00 10.51 -14.47
C ALA A 2 -6.75 11.44 -13.48
N ALA A 3 -7.65 12.30 -13.97
CA ALA A 3 -8.43 13.21 -13.11
C ALA A 3 -9.38 12.47 -12.16
N THR A 4 -10.06 11.44 -12.67
CA THR A 4 -11.06 10.67 -11.90
C THR A 4 -10.46 9.92 -10.71
N ALA A 5 -9.26 9.36 -10.85
CA ALA A 5 -8.60 8.64 -9.75
C ALA A 5 -8.18 9.57 -8.60
N LYS A 6 -7.78 10.81 -8.92
CA LYS A 6 -7.41 11.83 -7.93
C LYS A 6 -8.64 12.34 -7.17
N GLU A 7 -9.75 12.56 -7.86
CA GLU A 7 -11.02 12.93 -7.23
C GLU A 7 -11.56 11.80 -6.35
N MET A 8 -11.51 10.53 -6.79
CA MET A 8 -11.93 9.40 -5.96
C MET A 8 -11.09 9.24 -4.69
N ILE A 9 -9.79 9.54 -4.74
CA ILE A 9 -8.93 9.55 -3.53
C ILE A 9 -9.26 10.74 -2.63
N THR A 10 -9.71 11.86 -3.19
CA THR A 10 -10.06 13.06 -2.42
C THR A 10 -11.46 12.95 -1.80
N GLU A 11 -12.41 12.30 -2.48
CA GLU A 11 -13.78 12.07 -2.00
C GLU A 11 -13.93 10.77 -1.17
N PHE A 12 -13.23 9.70 -1.53
CA PHE A 12 -13.36 8.37 -0.90
C PHE A 12 -12.06 7.87 -0.24
N GLY A 13 -11.03 8.71 -0.17
CA GLY A 13 -9.79 8.38 0.52
C GLY A 13 -10.04 8.14 1.99
N ALA A 14 -9.76 6.91 2.44
CA ALA A 14 -9.74 6.59 3.84
C ALA A 14 -8.34 6.91 4.41
N PRO A 15 -8.25 7.46 5.64
CA PRO A 15 -6.99 7.59 6.32
C PRO A 15 -6.45 6.20 6.67
N GLY A 16 -5.18 5.94 6.41
CA GLY A 16 -4.50 4.75 6.89
C GLY A 16 -3.02 5.02 7.09
N ALA A 17 -2.23 3.95 7.19
CA ALA A 17 -0.79 4.06 7.33
C ALA A 17 -0.05 2.96 6.56
N ILE A 18 1.17 3.26 6.14
CA ILE A 18 2.13 2.26 5.68
C ILE A 18 3.04 1.99 6.87
N ARG A 19 2.96 0.78 7.42
CA ARG A 19 3.80 0.30 8.51
C ARG A 19 5.06 -0.32 7.94
N ARG A 20 6.19 0.34 8.15
CA ARG A 20 7.52 -0.18 7.82
C ARG A 20 8.14 -0.82 9.03
N GLN A 21 8.57 -2.08 8.91
CA GLN A 21 9.37 -2.73 9.94
C GLN A 21 10.85 -2.60 9.58
N SER A 22 11.60 -1.83 10.36
CA SER A 22 13.06 -1.79 10.28
C SER A 22 13.66 -2.75 11.32
N PRO A 23 14.78 -3.44 10.99
CA PRO A 23 15.55 -4.18 11.99
C PRO A 23 15.85 -3.28 13.19
N GLY A 24 15.79 -3.83 14.41
CA GLY A 24 16.17 -3.06 15.59
C GLY A 24 17.65 -2.64 15.53
N ALA A 25 18.03 -1.72 16.43
CA ALA A 25 19.38 -1.19 16.50
C ALA A 25 20.41 -2.15 17.17
N GLY A 26 20.15 -3.45 17.16
CA GLY A 26 21.05 -4.46 17.69
C GLY A 26 22.19 -4.79 16.71
N PRO A 27 23.24 -5.49 17.18
CA PRO A 27 24.32 -5.96 16.32
C PRO A 27 23.79 -6.91 15.23
N SER A 28 24.52 -7.06 14.12
CA SER A 28 24.05 -7.85 12.95
C SER A 28 23.69 -9.31 13.25
N TYR A 29 24.18 -9.87 14.37
CA TYR A 29 23.86 -11.23 14.84
C TYR A 29 22.65 -11.29 15.78
N ASP A 30 22.21 -10.15 16.31
CA ASP A 30 21.00 -10.00 17.12
C ASP A 30 20.47 -8.57 16.94
N PRO A 31 19.74 -8.29 15.84
CA PRO A 31 19.25 -6.94 15.56
C PRO A 31 18.23 -6.45 16.60
N GLY A 32 17.80 -7.26 17.57
CA GLY A 32 16.78 -6.86 18.54
C GLY A 32 15.38 -6.74 17.91
N PRO A 33 14.37 -6.32 18.68
CA PRO A 33 12.98 -6.28 18.21
C PRO A 33 12.83 -5.28 17.05
N PRO A 34 12.07 -5.64 15.99
CA PRO A 34 11.84 -4.75 14.85
C PRO A 34 11.08 -3.51 15.31
N ILE A 35 11.50 -2.35 14.81
CA ILE A 35 10.82 -1.08 15.06
C ILE A 35 9.79 -0.91 13.96
N ALA A 36 8.51 -0.84 14.34
CA ALA A 36 7.42 -0.52 13.43
C ALA A 36 7.26 1.00 13.35
N THR A 37 7.44 1.57 12.17
CA THR A 37 7.20 2.99 11.89
C THR A 37 5.96 3.12 11.02
N ASP A 38 4.95 3.83 11.50
CA ASP A 38 3.70 4.04 10.79
C ASP A 38 3.73 5.37 10.05
N HIS A 39 3.70 5.33 8.73
CA HIS A 39 3.65 6.51 7.86
C HIS A 39 2.23 6.78 7.43
N HIS A 40 1.67 7.92 7.82
CA HIS A 40 0.28 8.26 7.46
C HIS A 40 0.13 8.42 5.94
N ALA A 41 -0.90 7.80 5.39
CA ALA A 41 -1.18 7.83 3.97
C ALA A 41 -2.69 7.79 3.72
N THR A 42 -3.15 8.46 2.66
CA THR A 42 -4.53 8.35 2.18
C THR A 42 -4.62 7.24 1.17
N MET A 43 -5.57 6.33 1.37
CA MET A 43 -5.73 5.16 0.50
C MET A 43 -7.19 4.86 0.20
N VAL A 44 -7.44 4.23 -0.94
CA VAL A 44 -8.76 3.74 -1.34
C VAL A 44 -8.65 2.24 -1.59
N MET A 45 -9.39 1.45 -0.81
CA MET A 45 -9.51 0.03 -1.03
C MET A 45 -10.59 -0.27 -2.05
N THR A 46 -10.23 -1.02 -3.08
CA THR A 46 -11.11 -1.50 -4.13
C THR A 46 -10.91 -3.01 -4.29
N LYS A 47 -11.91 -3.69 -4.84
CA LYS A 47 -11.77 -5.10 -5.21
C LYS A 47 -11.08 -5.21 -6.56
N PHE A 48 -10.26 -6.24 -6.77
CA PHE A 48 -9.80 -6.55 -8.12
C PHE A 48 -11.00 -6.92 -8.98
N SER A 49 -11.00 -6.42 -10.22
CA SER A 49 -12.04 -6.82 -11.18
C SER A 49 -11.75 -8.23 -11.68
N ASN A 50 -12.78 -9.02 -12.02
CA ASN A 50 -12.60 -10.40 -12.50
C ASN A 50 -11.66 -10.51 -13.73
N ARG A 51 -11.47 -9.45 -14.51
CA ARG A 51 -10.50 -9.40 -15.62
C ARG A 51 -9.04 -9.30 -15.18
N GLU A 52 -8.78 -8.81 -13.97
CA GLU A 52 -7.44 -8.71 -13.38
C GLU A 52 -7.13 -9.94 -12.50
N ILE A 53 -8.13 -10.74 -12.14
CA ILE A 53 -7.95 -11.96 -11.35
C ILE A 53 -7.50 -13.07 -12.29
N ASP A 54 -6.18 -13.23 -12.41
CA ASP A 54 -5.54 -14.28 -13.22
C ASP A 54 -5.48 -15.64 -12.48
N GLY A 55 -5.89 -15.70 -11.21
CA GLY A 55 -5.99 -16.95 -10.42
C GLY A 55 -4.65 -17.54 -9.97
N GLN A 56 -3.54 -17.19 -10.64
CA GLN A 56 -2.17 -17.56 -10.21
C GLN A 56 -1.45 -16.42 -9.47
N ARG A 57 -1.55 -15.18 -9.96
CA ARG A 57 -0.84 -14.01 -9.40
C ARG A 57 -1.71 -13.12 -8.52
N ILE A 58 -3.01 -13.11 -8.77
CA ILE A 58 -4.02 -12.36 -8.00
C ILE A 58 -5.12 -13.34 -7.61
N LEU A 59 -5.27 -13.59 -6.32
CA LEU A 59 -6.30 -14.46 -5.75
C LEU A 59 -7.59 -13.67 -5.53
N SER A 60 -8.74 -14.36 -5.47
CA SER A 60 -10.04 -13.72 -5.15
C SER A 60 -10.08 -13.08 -3.76
N THR A 61 -9.17 -13.46 -2.86
CA THR A 61 -9.01 -12.87 -1.53
C THR A 61 -8.16 -11.60 -1.54
N ASP A 62 -7.43 -11.33 -2.63
CA ASP A 62 -6.62 -10.13 -2.75
C ASP A 62 -7.48 -8.89 -2.97
N ARG A 63 -7.04 -7.77 -2.39
CA ARG A 63 -7.67 -6.46 -2.55
C ARG A 63 -6.69 -5.49 -3.18
N LYS A 64 -7.22 -4.52 -3.91
CA LYS A 64 -6.45 -3.47 -4.56
C LYS A 64 -6.52 -2.21 -3.72
N ALA A 65 -5.40 -1.77 -3.17
CA ALA A 65 -5.33 -0.48 -2.48
C ALA A 65 -4.66 0.56 -3.38
N LEU A 66 -5.34 1.69 -3.60
CA LEU A 66 -4.79 2.84 -4.32
C LEU A 66 -4.32 3.86 -3.28
N VAL A 67 -3.02 4.13 -3.22
CA VAL A 67 -2.41 5.07 -2.27
C VAL A 67 -2.06 6.37 -2.98
N ALA A 68 -2.44 7.48 -2.35
CA ALA A 68 -2.17 8.83 -2.83
C ALA A 68 -0.65 9.12 -2.82
N PRO A 69 -0.14 9.91 -3.78
CA PRO A 69 1.28 10.25 -3.89
C PRO A 69 1.82 11.10 -2.73
N GLY A 70 0.94 11.60 -1.86
CA GLY A 70 1.28 12.37 -0.65
C GLY A 70 1.65 11.51 0.56
N ALA A 71 1.76 10.19 0.41
CA ALA A 71 2.34 9.36 1.47
C ALA A 71 3.79 9.79 1.72
N GLU A 72 4.17 9.95 2.99
CA GLU A 72 5.54 10.35 3.38
C GLU A 72 6.60 9.33 2.95
N VAL A 73 6.18 8.10 2.61
CA VAL A 73 7.06 7.00 2.24
C VAL A 73 6.58 6.32 0.96
N GLU A 74 7.53 5.88 0.13
CA GLU A 74 7.23 4.98 -0.99
C GLU A 74 6.91 3.58 -0.44
N PRO A 75 5.72 3.02 -0.71
CA PRO A 75 5.36 1.68 -0.27
C PRO A 75 6.19 0.62 -0.99
N THR A 76 6.62 -0.39 -0.25
CA THR A 76 7.34 -1.56 -0.76
C THR A 76 6.62 -2.85 -0.34
N THR A 77 6.98 -3.98 -0.97
CA THR A 77 6.42 -5.29 -0.59
C THR A 77 6.88 -5.79 0.78
N SER A 78 7.87 -5.13 1.39
CA SER A 78 8.31 -5.41 2.77
C SER A 78 7.49 -4.65 3.80
N ASP A 79 6.66 -3.69 3.36
CA ASP A 79 5.80 -2.91 4.23
C ASP A 79 4.43 -3.57 4.40
N LEU A 80 3.76 -3.18 5.47
CA LEU A 80 2.39 -3.57 5.77
C LEU A 80 1.47 -2.37 5.55
N LEU A 81 0.31 -2.60 4.95
CA LEU A 81 -0.73 -1.59 4.80
C LEU A 81 -1.68 -1.65 5.99
N VAL A 82 -1.74 -0.60 6.77
CA VAL A 82 -2.70 -0.44 7.88
C VAL A 82 -3.87 0.40 7.39
N THR A 83 -5.06 -0.18 7.45
CA THR A 83 -6.30 0.46 7.00
C THR A 83 -6.91 1.33 8.12
N ALA A 84 -7.91 2.15 7.78
CA ALA A 84 -8.59 3.04 8.74
C ALA A 84 -9.24 2.30 9.92
N ASP A 85 -9.71 1.07 9.67
CA ASP A 85 -10.28 0.15 10.65
C ASP A 85 -9.24 -0.58 11.51
N GLY A 86 -7.95 -0.29 11.30
CA GLY A 86 -6.84 -0.90 12.04
C GLY A 86 -6.44 -2.28 11.53
N ALA A 87 -7.03 -2.77 10.43
CA ALA A 87 -6.61 -4.03 9.83
C ALA A 87 -5.23 -3.86 9.18
N THR A 88 -4.35 -4.82 9.43
CA THR A 88 -3.02 -4.85 8.81
C THR A 88 -3.04 -5.85 7.66
N LEU A 89 -2.69 -5.39 6.47
CA LEU A 89 -2.67 -6.16 5.23
C LEU A 89 -1.23 -6.23 4.72
N THR A 90 -0.85 -7.37 4.17
CA THR A 90 0.48 -7.58 3.60
C THR A 90 0.51 -7.10 2.16
N ILE A 91 1.53 -6.32 1.78
CA ILE A 91 1.70 -5.82 0.41
C ILE A 91 2.39 -6.89 -0.43
N VAL A 92 1.64 -7.49 -1.36
CA VAL A 92 2.13 -8.55 -2.25
C VAL A 92 2.84 -7.96 -3.48
N ASN A 93 2.31 -6.85 -4.00
CA ASN A 93 2.86 -6.21 -5.18
C ASN A 93 2.62 -4.71 -5.14
N VAL A 94 3.58 -3.94 -5.69
CA VAL A 94 3.51 -2.48 -5.78
C VAL A 94 3.69 -2.08 -7.24
N GLU A 95 2.67 -1.47 -7.80
CA GLU A 95 2.70 -0.88 -9.14
C GLU A 95 2.60 0.63 -9.01
N VAL A 96 3.62 1.34 -9.50
CA VAL A 96 3.65 2.81 -9.42
C VAL A 96 3.16 3.41 -10.73
N LEU A 97 2.17 4.31 -10.65
CA LEU A 97 1.67 5.00 -11.84
C LEU A 97 2.41 6.33 -12.00
N ARG A 98 3.45 6.32 -12.85
CA ARG A 98 4.26 7.49 -13.21
C ARG A 98 4.27 7.67 -14.74
N PRO A 99 3.41 8.52 -15.32
CA PRO A 99 3.47 8.81 -16.75
C PRO A 99 4.68 9.70 -17.13
N ALA A 100 5.36 10.31 -16.16
CA ALA A 100 6.62 11.05 -16.31
C ALA A 100 7.38 11.04 -14.97
N THR A 101 7.95 12.18 -14.52
CA THR A 101 8.59 12.35 -13.21
C THR A 101 7.61 12.54 -12.04
N THR A 102 6.32 12.70 -12.31
CA THR A 102 5.30 12.89 -11.27
C THR A 102 4.66 11.56 -10.90
N THR A 103 4.81 11.15 -9.64
CA THR A 103 4.03 10.04 -9.08
C THR A 103 2.58 10.47 -8.94
N ILE A 104 1.68 9.78 -9.65
CA ILE A 104 0.25 10.10 -9.61
C ILE A 104 -0.46 9.25 -8.55
N LEU A 105 -0.09 7.98 -8.41
CA LEU A 105 -0.60 7.07 -7.37
C LEU A 105 0.25 5.79 -7.29
N TRP A 106 0.15 5.10 -6.17
CA TRP A 106 0.63 3.72 -6.03
C TRP A 106 -0.56 2.76 -6.01
N LYS A 107 -0.50 1.71 -6.82
CA LYS A 107 -1.47 0.62 -6.87
C LYS A 107 -0.84 -0.58 -6.16
N LEU A 108 -1.36 -0.90 -4.99
CA LEU A 108 -0.91 -2.00 -4.16
C LEU A 108 -1.86 -3.19 -4.32
N GLN A 109 -1.28 -4.37 -4.49
CA GLN A 109 -1.97 -5.63 -4.25
C GLN A 109 -1.74 -5.99 -2.79
N VAL A 110 -2.83 -6.06 -2.02
CA VAL A 110 -2.77 -6.37 -0.59
C VAL A 110 -3.55 -7.63 -0.28
N ARG A 111 -3.02 -8.42 0.64
CA ARG A 111 -3.60 -9.66 1.12
C ARG A 111 -3.77 -9.61 2.64
N GLN A 112 -4.88 -10.15 3.12
CA GLN A 112 -5.12 -10.36 4.55
C GLN A 112 -4.40 -11.64 5.01
#